data_AF-A0A7C4DES0-F1
#
_entry.id   AF-A0A7C4DES0-F1
#
_cell.length_a   1.000
_cell.length_b   1.000
_cell.length_c   1.000
_cell.angle_alpha   90.00
_cell.angle_beta   90.00
_cell.angle_gamma   90.00
#
_symmetry.space_group_name_H-M   'P 1'
#
loop_
_entity.id
_entity.type
_entity.pdbx_description
1 polymer ?
#
loop_
_entity_poly.entity_id
_entity_poly.type
_entity_poly.pdbx_seq_one_letter_code
_entity_poly.pdbx_strand_id
1 'polypeptide(L)'
;MMMIKYAILIGTFHISLGLIINLVNKLLNREYKEALSPLLWIWLYWSGSYLVFTYGWGVFKMILNLEIIIPFVFLPLGAMAVSNIVLHGTEGVAESMEQFLSSISHTVSYLRIVALNMAHGLLSKLILPASPVGFIAFVLGTLFLILGLEQFLAFLHTLRLHWVEWFSKFYTGTDVEYKPFSLGISRG
;
A
#
# COMPACT_ATOMS: atom_id res chain seq x y z
N MET A 1 7.11 19.28 2.13
CA MET A 1 6.30 18.73 3.26
C MET A 1 4.90 18.30 2.84
N MET A 2 4.15 19.04 2.00
CA MET A 2 2.81 18.62 1.56
C MET A 2 2.80 17.34 0.71
N MET A 3 3.76 17.13 -0.19
CA MET A 3 3.80 15.95 -1.06
C MET A 3 3.98 14.62 -0.32
N ILE A 4 4.74 14.62 0.78
CA ILE A 4 4.92 13.42 1.62
C ILE A 4 3.61 13.08 2.33
N LYS A 5 2.87 14.09 2.82
CA LYS A 5 1.54 13.88 3.43
C LYS A 5 0.56 13.27 2.43
N TYR A 6 0.58 13.69 1.18
CA TYR A 6 -0.28 13.12 0.13
C TYR A 6 0.07 11.66 -0.19
N ALA A 7 1.35 11.31 -0.26
CA ALA A 7 1.75 9.93 -0.49
C ALA A 7 1.30 9.00 0.65
N ILE A 8 1.43 9.45 1.90
CA ILE A 8 0.96 8.70 3.08
C ILE A 8 -0.57 8.62 3.11
N LEU A 9 -1.29 9.67 2.69
CA LEU A 9 -2.75 9.66 2.55
C LEU A 9 -3.20 8.58 1.57
N ILE A 10 -2.64 8.60 0.36
CA ILE A 10 -2.99 7.68 -0.72
C ILE A 10 -2.63 6.25 -0.31
N GLY A 11 -1.47 6.04 0.31
CA GLY A 11 -1.07 4.73 0.83
C GLY A 11 -2.00 4.22 1.94
N THR A 12 -2.36 5.07 2.90
CA THR A 12 -3.31 4.70 3.97
C THR A 12 -4.65 4.30 3.37
N PHE A 13 -5.18 5.10 2.44
CA PHE A 13 -6.46 4.83 1.80
C PHE A 13 -6.42 3.53 1.00
N HIS A 14 -5.39 3.34 0.17
CA HIS A 14 -5.25 2.16 -0.69
C HIS A 14 -5.09 0.85 0.11
N ILE A 15 -4.26 0.87 1.15
CA ILE A 15 -4.07 -0.30 2.03
C ILE A 15 -5.34 -0.58 2.83
N SER A 16 -6.05 0.45 3.31
CA SER A 16 -7.30 0.27 4.04
C SER A 16 -8.38 -0.41 3.20
N LEU A 17 -8.48 -0.07 1.91
CA LEU A 17 -9.40 -0.73 0.99
C LEU A 17 -9.10 -2.23 0.83
N GLY A 18 -7.82 -2.60 0.68
CA GLY A 18 -7.43 -4.01 0.57
C GLY A 18 -7.75 -4.82 1.83
N LEU A 19 -7.57 -4.23 3.02
CA LEU A 19 -7.90 -4.86 4.30
C LEU A 19 -9.41 -4.99 4.53
N ILE A 20 -10.19 -4.00 4.08
CA ILE A 20 -11.65 -4.06 4.14
C ILE A 20 -12.16 -5.23 3.30
N ILE A 21 -11.61 -5.42 2.08
CA ILE A 21 -11.99 -6.55 1.23
C ILE A 21 -11.64 -7.89 1.90
N ASN A 22 -10.46 -8.01 2.52
CA ASN A 22 -10.07 -9.20 3.26
C ASN A 22 -11.03 -9.47 4.44
N LEU A 23 -11.36 -8.43 5.22
CA LEU A 23 -12.32 -8.54 6.32
C LEU A 23 -13.68 -9.03 5.83
N VAL A 24 -14.19 -8.48 4.73
CA VAL A 24 -15.46 -8.89 4.11
C VAL A 24 -15.40 -10.35 3.66
N ASN A 25 -14.31 -10.78 3.02
CA ASN A 25 -14.14 -12.17 2.58
C ASN A 25 -14.16 -13.15 3.77
N LYS A 26 -13.44 -12.85 4.86
CA LYS A 26 -13.41 -13.70 6.06
C LYS A 26 -14.76 -13.72 6.81
N LEU A 27 -15.48 -12.60 6.83
CA LEU A 27 -16.84 -12.54 7.36
C LEU A 27 -17.83 -13.37 6.53
N LEU A 28 -17.70 -13.34 5.20
CA LEU A 28 -18.57 -14.11 4.30
C LEU A 28 -18.37 -15.62 4.46
N ASN A 29 -17.12 -16.06 4.67
CA ASN A 29 -16.76 -17.46 4.92
C ASN A 29 -17.10 -17.94 6.36
N ARG A 30 -17.72 -17.09 7.19
CA ARG A 30 -18.14 -17.37 8.59
C ARG A 30 -17.01 -17.72 9.56
N GLU A 31 -15.77 -17.36 9.26
CA GLU A 31 -14.60 -17.57 10.13
C GLU A 31 -14.39 -16.38 11.08
N TYR A 32 -15.32 -16.22 12.04
CA TYR A 32 -15.31 -15.06 12.97
C TYR A 32 -14.04 -14.95 13.83
N LYS A 33 -13.39 -16.07 14.10
CA LYS A 33 -12.14 -16.11 14.88
C LYS A 33 -10.97 -15.51 14.11
N GLU A 34 -10.89 -15.74 12.80
CA GLU A 34 -9.84 -15.19 11.94
C GLU A 34 -10.14 -13.78 11.45
N ALA A 35 -11.42 -13.37 11.44
CA ALA A 35 -11.83 -12.01 11.10
C ALA A 35 -11.36 -10.95 12.12
N LEU A 36 -10.95 -11.36 13.33
CA LEU A 36 -10.46 -10.46 14.37
C LEU A 36 -9.11 -9.80 13.99
N SER A 37 -8.23 -10.55 13.30
CA SER A 37 -6.91 -10.09 12.90
C SER A 37 -6.94 -8.91 11.90
N PRO A 38 -7.68 -8.97 10.76
CA PRO A 38 -7.78 -7.85 9.83
C PRO A 38 -8.50 -6.63 10.42
N LEU A 39 -9.44 -6.83 11.37
CA LEU A 39 -10.11 -5.72 12.06
C LEU A 39 -9.14 -4.90 12.94
N LEU A 40 -8.30 -5.59 13.71
CA LEU A 40 -7.26 -4.95 14.52
C LEU A 40 -6.21 -4.24 13.66
N TRP A 41 -5.94 -4.78 12.47
CA TRP A 41 -5.04 -4.17 11.50
C TRP A 41 -5.59 -2.86 10.94
N ILE A 42 -6.88 -2.80 10.61
CA ILE A 42 -7.56 -1.56 10.19
C ILE A 42 -7.48 -0.52 11.32
N TRP A 43 -7.71 -0.93 12.57
CA TRP A 43 -7.59 -0.05 13.73
C TRP A 43 -6.15 0.48 13.87
N LEU A 44 -5.14 -0.38 13.80
CA LEU A 44 -3.73 0.02 13.87
C LEU A 44 -3.34 1.00 12.75
N TYR A 45 -3.85 0.78 11.53
CA TYR A 45 -3.53 1.62 10.38
C TYR A 45 -4.18 3.00 10.44
N TRP A 46 -5.46 3.07 10.79
CA TRP A 46 -6.17 4.35 10.94
C TRP A 46 -5.60 5.16 12.10
N SER A 47 -5.29 4.48 13.20
CA SER A 47 -4.61 5.05 14.35
C SER A 47 -3.23 5.61 13.99
N GLY A 48 -2.37 4.81 13.36
CA GLY A 48 -1.03 5.22 12.94
C GLY A 48 -1.05 6.38 11.93
N SER A 49 -1.97 6.34 10.97
CA SER A 49 -2.13 7.41 9.98
C SER A 49 -2.56 8.73 10.62
N TYR A 50 -3.53 8.70 11.54
CA TYR A 50 -3.98 9.88 12.28
C TYR A 50 -2.85 10.58 13.06
N LEU A 51 -1.96 9.79 13.67
CA LEU A 51 -0.79 10.33 14.39
C LEU A 51 0.21 11.02 13.45
N VAL A 52 0.44 10.46 12.26
CA VAL A 52 1.35 11.03 11.27
C VAL A 52 0.79 12.34 10.68
N PHE A 53 -0.52 12.42 10.44
CA PHE A 53 -1.17 13.64 9.93
C PHE A 53 -1.12 14.81 10.92
N THR A 54 -1.34 14.51 12.20
CA THR A 54 -1.42 15.51 13.27
C THR A 54 -0.03 16.04 13.66
N TYR A 55 0.98 15.16 13.74
CA TYR A 55 2.29 15.50 14.33
C TYR A 55 3.48 15.58 13.35
N GLY A 56 3.33 15.16 12.08
CA GLY A 56 4.34 15.41 11.04
C GLY A 56 5.71 14.79 11.32
N TRP A 57 6.77 15.60 11.48
CA TRP A 57 8.13 15.14 11.84
C TRP A 57 8.34 14.99 13.37
N GLY A 58 7.35 15.45 14.16
CA GLY A 58 7.35 15.35 15.62
C GLY A 58 7.01 13.96 16.17
N VAL A 59 6.72 12.98 15.31
CA VAL A 59 6.37 11.60 15.72
C VAL A 59 7.50 10.96 16.54
N PHE A 60 8.77 11.27 16.24
CA PHE A 60 9.91 10.78 17.00
C PHE A 60 9.94 11.31 18.44
N LYS A 61 9.51 12.56 18.69
CA LYS A 61 9.35 13.08 20.07
C LYS A 61 8.12 12.46 20.75
N MET A 62 7.11 12.06 19.98
CA MET A 62 5.90 11.45 20.49
C MET A 62 6.04 9.96 20.82
N ILE A 63 7.04 9.26 20.24
CA ILE A 63 7.40 7.90 20.67
C ILE A 63 7.71 7.83 22.17
N LEU A 64 8.15 8.95 22.75
CA LEU A 64 8.47 9.08 24.17
C LEU A 64 7.26 9.50 25.05
N ASN A 65 6.11 9.87 24.47
CA ASN A 65 4.88 10.18 25.21
C ASN A 65 3.97 8.95 25.29
N LEU A 66 4.05 8.23 26.42
CA LEU A 66 3.36 6.96 26.65
C LEU A 66 1.83 7.06 26.56
N GLU A 67 1.24 8.20 26.95
CA GLU A 67 -0.21 8.37 27.05
C GLU A 67 -0.93 8.34 25.69
N ILE A 68 -0.28 8.84 24.65
CA ILE A 68 -0.83 8.85 23.27
C ILE A 68 -0.45 7.55 22.56
N ILE A 69 0.72 6.98 22.84
CA ILE A 69 1.20 5.80 22.11
C ILE A 69 0.52 4.50 22.55
N ILE A 70 0.11 4.41 23.81
CA ILE A 70 -0.45 3.19 24.38
C ILE A 70 -1.78 2.81 23.72
N PRO A 71 -2.81 3.68 23.70
CA PRO A 71 -4.11 3.30 23.12
C PRO A 71 -4.08 3.23 21.59
N PHE A 72 -3.20 3.99 20.95
CA PHE A 72 -3.16 4.08 19.48
C PHE A 72 -2.26 3.01 18.85
N VAL A 73 -1.13 2.63 19.45
CA VAL A 73 -0.16 1.70 18.83
C VAL A 73 0.00 0.42 19.65
N PHE A 74 0.28 0.51 20.95
CA PHE A 74 0.55 -0.69 21.76
C PHE A 74 -0.70 -1.54 22.04
N LEU A 75 -1.87 -0.92 22.19
CA LEU A 75 -3.13 -1.63 22.44
C LEU A 75 -3.55 -2.52 21.25
N PRO A 76 -3.63 -2.01 20.00
CA PRO A 76 -3.95 -2.87 18.87
C PRO A 76 -2.85 -3.90 18.61
N LEU A 77 -1.57 -3.56 18.79
CA LEU A 77 -0.46 -4.49 18.58
C LEU A 77 -0.42 -5.61 19.64
N GLY A 78 -0.75 -5.29 20.90
CA GLY A 78 -0.94 -6.25 21.97
C GLY A 78 -2.15 -7.14 21.75
N ALA A 79 -3.29 -6.56 21.32
CA ALA A 79 -4.48 -7.33 20.97
C ALA A 79 -4.21 -8.30 19.80
N MET A 80 -3.38 -7.91 18.82
CA MET A 80 -2.96 -8.78 17.72
C MET A 80 -2.04 -9.91 18.17
N ALA A 81 -1.08 -9.62 19.05
CA ALA A 81 -0.23 -10.66 19.63
C ALA A 81 -1.08 -11.69 20.40
N VAL A 82 -2.05 -11.24 21.19
CA VAL A 82 -2.96 -12.13 21.92
C VAL A 82 -3.86 -12.91 20.96
N SER A 83 -4.43 -12.28 19.93
CA SER A 83 -5.30 -12.97 18.97
C SER A 83 -4.53 -14.02 18.17
N ASN A 84 -3.33 -13.72 17.71
CA ASN A 84 -2.53 -14.67 16.93
C ASN A 84 -1.97 -15.81 17.79
N ILE A 85 -1.63 -15.56 19.06
CA ILE A 85 -1.26 -16.63 20.02
C ILE A 85 -2.44 -17.56 20.28
N VAL A 86 -3.66 -17.01 20.40
CA VAL A 86 -4.89 -17.80 20.65
C VAL A 86 -5.31 -18.62 19.43
N LEU A 87 -5.01 -18.16 18.21
CA LEU A 87 -5.39 -18.82 16.96
C LEU A 87 -4.34 -19.82 16.44
N HIS A 88 -3.05 -19.43 16.44
CA HIS A 88 -1.96 -20.18 15.81
C HIS A 88 -0.91 -20.71 16.81
N GLY A 89 -1.12 -20.55 18.12
CA GLY A 89 -0.21 -21.06 19.15
C GLY A 89 1.13 -20.31 19.18
N THR A 90 2.24 -21.04 19.35
CA THR A 90 3.58 -20.46 19.56
C THR A 90 4.15 -19.69 18.36
N GLU A 91 3.59 -19.90 17.16
CA GLU A 91 4.00 -19.20 15.93
C GLU A 91 3.34 -17.81 15.78
N GLY A 92 2.29 -17.54 16.57
CA GLY A 92 1.52 -16.30 16.48
C GLY A 92 2.31 -15.02 16.79
N VAL A 93 3.41 -15.12 17.56
CA VAL A 93 4.30 -13.97 17.82
C VAL A 93 5.15 -13.64 16.59
N ALA A 94 5.68 -14.66 15.91
CA ALA A 94 6.48 -14.48 14.70
C ALA A 94 5.62 -13.91 13.57
N GLU A 95 4.41 -14.43 13.41
CA GLU A 95 3.48 -13.95 12.41
C GLU A 95 3.01 -12.51 12.68
N SER A 96 2.76 -12.14 13.95
CA SER A 96 2.42 -10.75 14.31
C SER A 96 3.56 -9.78 13.99
N MET A 97 4.81 -10.21 14.16
CA MET A 97 5.99 -9.41 13.80
C MET A 97 6.17 -9.29 12.29
N GLU A 98 6.00 -10.37 11.54
CA GLU A 98 6.06 -10.34 10.07
C GLU A 98 4.95 -9.44 9.51
N GLN A 99 3.74 -9.54 10.02
CA GLN A 99 2.62 -8.67 9.66
C GLN A 99 2.92 -7.20 9.98
N PHE A 100 3.53 -6.91 11.15
CA PHE A 100 3.92 -5.55 11.51
C PHE A 100 5.03 -4.98 10.61
N LEU A 101 6.08 -5.76 10.32
CA LEU A 101 7.14 -5.33 9.40
C LEU A 101 6.62 -5.13 7.98
N SER A 102 5.77 -6.04 7.51
CA SER A 102 5.08 -5.95 6.24
C SER A 102 4.25 -4.66 6.16
N SER A 103 3.58 -4.30 7.25
CA SER A 103 2.82 -3.05 7.39
C SER A 103 3.65 -1.79 7.11
N ILE A 104 4.85 -1.73 7.67
CA ILE A 104 5.76 -0.60 7.51
C ILE A 104 6.31 -0.60 6.08
N SER A 105 6.72 -1.77 5.59
CA SER A 105 7.28 -1.94 4.24
C SER A 105 6.31 -1.46 3.16
N HIS A 106 5.03 -1.83 3.28
CA HIS A 106 3.99 -1.37 2.37
C HIS A 106 3.81 0.15 2.41
N THR A 107 3.76 0.77 3.60
CA THR A 107 3.66 2.24 3.71
C THR A 107 4.89 2.93 3.10
N VAL A 108 6.09 2.43 3.37
CA VAL A 108 7.35 3.00 2.85
C VAL A 108 7.41 2.93 1.33
N SER A 109 6.84 1.89 0.70
CA SER A 109 6.82 1.75 -0.75
C SER A 109 6.08 2.89 -1.48
N TYR A 110 5.12 3.56 -0.84
CA TYR A 110 4.43 4.74 -1.41
C TYR A 110 5.33 5.97 -1.56
N LEU A 111 6.50 6.02 -0.92
CA LEU A 111 7.51 7.05 -1.18
C LEU A 111 7.94 7.07 -2.65
N ARG A 112 7.77 5.97 -3.36
CA ARG A 112 8.00 5.88 -4.81
C ARG A 112 7.21 6.91 -5.60
N ILE A 113 5.97 7.22 -5.22
CA ILE A 113 5.12 8.23 -5.88
C ILE A 113 5.75 9.62 -5.74
N VAL A 114 6.29 9.92 -4.55
CA VAL A 114 7.00 11.19 -4.30
C VAL A 114 8.27 11.27 -5.14
N ALA A 115 9.04 10.19 -5.20
CA ALA A 115 10.28 10.13 -5.99
C ALA A 115 10.02 10.36 -7.48
N LEU A 116 8.97 9.73 -8.05
CA LEU A 116 8.58 9.91 -9.44
C LEU A 116 8.13 11.35 -9.72
N ASN A 117 7.33 11.94 -8.84
CA ASN A 117 6.89 13.33 -9.00
C ASN A 117 8.09 14.31 -8.91
N MET A 118 9.04 14.04 -8.01
CA MET A 118 10.27 14.85 -7.93
C MET A 118 11.13 14.72 -9.19
N ALA A 119 11.28 13.51 -9.74
CA ALA A 119 11.98 13.29 -11.01
C ALA A 119 11.31 14.04 -12.16
N HIS A 120 9.98 13.98 -12.25
CA HIS A 120 9.19 14.73 -13.25
C HIS A 120 9.42 16.23 -13.17
N GLY A 121 9.41 16.78 -11.96
CA GLY A 121 9.69 18.20 -11.74
C GLY A 121 11.10 18.62 -12.15
N LEU A 122 12.10 17.76 -11.97
CA LEU A 122 13.48 18.02 -12.38
C LEU A 122 13.66 17.90 -13.90
N LEU A 123 13.13 16.84 -14.51
CA LEU A 123 13.18 16.63 -15.96
C LEU A 123 12.45 17.74 -16.72
N SER A 124 11.27 18.13 -16.25
CA SER A 124 10.51 19.23 -16.85
C SER A 124 11.28 20.54 -16.85
N LYS A 125 12.05 20.83 -15.79
CA LYS A 125 12.90 22.02 -15.71
C LYS A 125 14.10 21.96 -16.66
N LEU A 126 14.69 20.77 -16.85
CA LEU A 126 15.83 20.59 -17.74
C LEU A 126 15.46 20.75 -19.22
N ILE A 127 14.22 20.45 -19.58
CA ILE A 127 13.74 20.47 -20.97
C ILE A 127 13.24 21.86 -21.39
N LEU A 128 13.07 22.81 -20.45
CA LEU A 128 12.59 24.16 -20.73
C LEU A 128 13.44 24.88 -21.80
N PRO A 129 12.82 25.52 -22.81
CA PRO A 129 13.55 26.14 -23.90
C PRO A 129 14.20 27.45 -23.41
N ALA A 130 15.53 27.51 -23.44
CA ALA A 130 16.29 28.73 -23.17
C ALA A 130 16.42 29.66 -24.40
N SER A 131 16.04 29.20 -25.59
CA SER A 131 16.18 29.89 -26.87
C SER A 131 15.05 29.50 -27.83
N PRO A 132 14.65 30.36 -28.79
CA PRO A 132 13.67 30.02 -29.83
C PRO A 132 14.04 28.77 -30.64
N VAL A 133 15.34 28.53 -30.86
CA VAL A 133 15.84 27.33 -31.56
C VAL A 133 15.68 26.06 -30.69
N GLY A 134 15.69 26.22 -29.36
CA GLY A 134 15.44 25.14 -28.40
C GLY A 134 13.99 24.69 -28.32
N PHE A 135 13.04 25.37 -28.98
CA PHE A 135 11.63 25.01 -28.94
C PHE A 135 11.37 23.63 -29.56
N ILE A 136 12.09 23.27 -30.62
CA ILE A 136 11.97 21.94 -31.25
C ILE A 136 12.45 20.85 -30.28
N ALA A 137 13.55 21.08 -29.57
CA ALA A 137 14.06 20.17 -28.56
C ALA A 137 13.10 20.06 -27.36
N PHE A 138 12.45 21.16 -26.96
CA PHE A 138 11.42 21.16 -25.93
C PHE A 138 10.20 20.31 -26.32
N VAL A 139 9.70 20.48 -27.54
CA VAL A 139 8.54 19.71 -28.05
C VAL A 139 8.89 18.22 -28.13
N LEU A 140 10.05 17.86 -28.69
CA LEU A 140 10.47 16.46 -28.80
C LEU A 140 10.75 15.84 -27.43
N GLY A 141 11.43 16.55 -26.52
CA GLY A 141 11.71 16.09 -25.17
C GLY A 141 10.44 15.87 -24.36
N THR A 142 9.48 16.79 -24.46
CA THR A 142 8.19 16.65 -23.76
C THR A 142 7.37 15.50 -24.32
N LEU A 143 7.32 15.34 -25.65
CA LEU A 143 6.52 14.27 -26.28
C LEU A 143 7.11 12.87 -26.02
N PHE A 144 8.42 12.69 -26.21
CA PHE A 144 9.04 11.37 -26.18
C PHE A 144 9.54 10.98 -24.78
N LEU A 145 10.23 11.90 -24.09
CA LEU A 145 10.85 11.60 -22.79
C LEU A 145 9.81 11.66 -21.67
N ILE A 146 9.07 12.77 -21.57
CA ILE A 146 8.06 12.93 -20.51
C ILE A 146 6.83 12.06 -20.84
N LEU A 147 6.09 12.40 -21.90
CA LEU A 147 4.83 11.73 -22.25
C LEU A 147 4.98 10.24 -22.61
N GLY A 148 6.06 9.87 -23.27
CA GLY A 148 6.33 8.49 -23.62
C GLY A 148 6.92 7.71 -22.45
N LEU A 149 8.18 8.00 -22.13
CA LEU A 149 8.99 7.15 -21.25
C LEU A 149 8.63 7.34 -19.77
N GLU A 150 8.51 8.58 -19.29
CA GLU A 150 8.25 8.85 -17.87
C GLU A 150 6.83 8.43 -17.45
N GLN A 151 5.81 8.78 -18.24
CA GLN A 151 4.44 8.34 -17.98
C GLN A 151 4.32 6.80 -17.96
N PHE A 152 5.01 6.12 -18.87
CA PHE A 152 5.01 4.65 -18.91
C PHE A 152 5.68 4.04 -17.66
N LEU A 153 6.81 4.61 -17.20
CA LEU A 153 7.45 4.17 -15.95
C LEU A 153 6.54 4.42 -14.74
N ALA A 154 5.91 5.58 -14.67
CA ALA A 154 4.96 5.91 -13.60
C ALA A 154 3.76 4.93 -13.59
N PHE A 155 3.28 4.53 -14.77
CA PHE A 155 2.24 3.51 -14.89
C PHE A 155 2.69 2.15 -14.37
N LEU A 156 3.87 1.64 -14.77
CA LEU A 156 4.39 0.35 -14.30
C LEU A 156 4.62 0.33 -12.78
N HIS A 157 5.13 1.42 -12.22
CA HIS A 157 5.30 1.54 -10.78
C HIS A 157 3.97 1.52 -10.04
N THR A 158 2.94 2.14 -10.61
CA THR A 158 1.56 2.08 -10.10
C THR A 158 1.02 0.66 -10.16
N LEU A 159 1.21 -0.05 -11.28
CA LEU A 159 0.79 -1.45 -11.43
C LEU A 159 1.46 -2.35 -10.40
N ARG A 160 2.76 -2.14 -10.11
CA ARG A 160 3.49 -2.88 -9.07
C ARG A 160 2.91 -2.67 -7.68
N LEU A 161 2.56 -1.42 -7.33
CA LEU A 161 1.92 -1.10 -6.05
C LEU A 161 0.59 -1.86 -5.92
N HIS A 162 -0.25 -1.84 -6.95
CA HIS A 162 -1.50 -2.63 -6.97
C HIS A 162 -1.22 -4.12 -6.83
N TRP A 163 -0.23 -4.64 -7.56
CA TRP A 163 0.03 -6.07 -7.57
C TRP A 163 0.59 -6.59 -6.26
N VAL A 164 1.63 -5.95 -5.75
CA VAL A 164 2.36 -6.45 -4.59
C VAL A 164 1.65 -6.09 -3.29
N GLU A 165 0.94 -4.97 -3.23
CA GLU A 165 0.47 -4.40 -1.96
C GLU A 165 -1.04 -4.44 -1.80
N TRP A 166 -1.79 -4.46 -2.91
CA TRP A 166 -3.24 -4.54 -2.87
C TRP A 166 -3.74 -5.96 -3.10
N PHE A 167 -3.34 -6.64 -4.18
CA PHE A 167 -3.76 -8.03 -4.44
C PHE A 167 -3.34 -8.98 -3.32
N SER A 168 -2.15 -8.82 -2.75
CA SER A 168 -1.65 -9.66 -1.65
C SER A 168 -2.50 -9.61 -0.38
N LYS A 169 -3.37 -8.59 -0.22
CA LYS A 169 -4.20 -8.44 0.98
C LYS A 169 -5.45 -9.28 0.96
N PHE A 170 -5.99 -9.63 -0.21
CA PHE A 170 -7.30 -10.31 -0.30
C PHE A 170 -7.28 -11.57 -1.16
N TYR A 171 -6.29 -11.72 -2.02
CA TYR A 171 -6.23 -12.84 -2.94
C TYR A 171 -5.48 -14.01 -2.31
N THR A 172 -6.16 -15.14 -2.16
CA THR A 172 -5.55 -16.41 -1.77
C THR A 172 -5.53 -17.29 -3.01
N GLY A 173 -4.34 -17.71 -3.46
CA GLY A 173 -4.15 -18.39 -4.74
C GLY A 173 -4.60 -19.86 -4.79
N THR A 174 -5.58 -20.25 -3.98
CA THR A 174 -5.92 -21.65 -3.70
C THR A 174 -7.25 -22.11 -4.27
N ASP A 175 -7.74 -21.47 -5.33
CA ASP A 175 -8.98 -21.88 -6.00
C ASP A 175 -8.72 -22.68 -7.28
N VAL A 176 -9.64 -23.61 -7.56
CA VAL A 176 -9.61 -24.45 -8.75
C VAL A 176 -10.04 -23.61 -9.96
N GLU A 177 -9.18 -23.53 -10.97
CA GLU A 177 -9.51 -22.85 -12.24
C GLU A 177 -10.80 -23.45 -12.84
N TYR A 178 -11.79 -22.59 -13.11
CA TYR A 178 -13.05 -23.01 -13.69
C TYR A 178 -12.81 -23.57 -15.09
N LYS A 179 -13.00 -24.88 -15.26
CA LYS A 179 -12.98 -25.54 -16.57
C LYS A 179 -14.42 -25.61 -17.10
N PRO A 180 -14.81 -24.78 -18.08
CA PRO A 180 -16.13 -24.90 -18.69
C PRO A 180 -16.26 -26.25 -19.41
N PHE A 181 -17.48 -26.78 -19.43
CA PHE A 181 -17.81 -28.00 -20.17
C PHE A 181 -17.63 -27.75 -21.67
N SER A 182 -16.60 -28.36 -22.27
CA SER A 182 -16.37 -28.32 -23.72
C SER A 182 -17.05 -29.52 -24.38
N LEU A 183 -18.14 -29.25 -25.12
CA LEU A 183 -18.72 -30.23 -26.05
C LEU A 183 -17.82 -30.29 -27.29
N GLY A 184 -16.85 -31.21 -27.26
CA GLY A 184 -16.13 -31.60 -28.46
C GLY A 184 -17.10 -32.20 -29.47
N ILE A 185 -17.51 -31.42 -30.46
CA ILE A 185 -18.26 -31.92 -31.62
C ILE A 185 -17.28 -32.83 -32.38
N SER A 186 -17.37 -34.14 -32.13
CA SER A 186 -16.75 -35.16 -32.97
C SER A 186 -17.44 -35.11 -34.32
N ARG A 187 -16.86 -34.37 -35.28
CA ARG A 187 -17.24 -34.47 -36.69
C ARG A 187 -16.76 -35.83 -37.18
N GLY A 188 -17.72 -36.74 -37.37
CA GLY A 188 -17.53 -38.02 -38.06
C GLY A 188 -17.21 -37.85 -39.53
#